data_AF-A0A0H0XXF9-F1
#
_entry.id   AF-A0A0H0XXF9-F1
#
_cell.length_a   1.000
_cell.length_b   1.000
_cell.length_c   1.000
_cell.angle_alpha   90.00
_cell.angle_beta   90.00
_cell.angle_gamma   90.00
#
_symmetry.space_group_name_H-M   'P 1'
#
loop_
_entity.id
_entity.type
_entity.pdbx_description
1 polymer ?
#
loop_
_entity_poly.entity_id
_entity_poly.type
_entity_poly.pdbx_seq_one_letter_code
_entity_poly.pdbx_strand_id
1 'polypeptide(L)'
;MEAIVPVLVGGLLTLAGALVAPFFQRKHEKWRAEREDSQLIREKAAELFDELDRMVAESHSANIAVFRNLAEKNVPPSPLPDLGRIRMLVGIYFPEAMPTVEGYEERCAVVSSSVTKDLDGALKSSDGGDRIKALTAVMVSSQNEETRKFVRNLRAEVAQNIPRLK
;
A
#
# COMPACT_ATOMS: atom_id res chain seq x y z
N MET A 1 -68.43 -27.78 4.49
CA MET A 1 -67.10 -28.04 5.10
C MET A 1 -65.93 -27.66 4.18
N GLU A 2 -66.15 -27.11 2.99
CA GLU A 2 -65.08 -26.91 1.99
C GLU A 2 -64.18 -25.68 2.22
N ALA A 3 -64.60 -24.71 3.04
CA ALA A 3 -63.85 -23.45 3.26
C ALA A 3 -62.74 -23.53 4.34
N ILE A 4 -62.72 -24.57 5.17
CA ILE A 4 -61.79 -24.66 6.33
C ILE A 4 -60.37 -25.07 5.88
N VAL A 5 -60.29 -25.93 4.86
CA VAL A 5 -59.02 -26.43 4.32
C VAL A 5 -58.19 -25.32 3.65
N PRO A 6 -58.73 -24.47 2.75
CA PRO A 6 -57.94 -23.39 2.16
C PRO A 6 -57.47 -22.33 3.17
N VAL A 7 -58.23 -22.08 4.23
CA VAL A 7 -57.83 -21.15 5.32
C VAL A 7 -56.70 -21.73 6.16
N LEU A 8 -56.74 -23.03 6.48
CA LEU A 8 -55.65 -23.72 7.20
C LEU A 8 -54.36 -23.77 6.38
N VAL A 9 -54.46 -24.05 5.08
CA VAL A 9 -53.30 -24.08 4.17
C VAL A 9 -52.71 -22.67 3.99
N GLY A 10 -53.56 -21.65 3.82
CA GLY A 10 -53.14 -20.25 3.74
C GLY A 10 -52.47 -19.76 5.02
N GLY A 11 -53.00 -20.14 6.19
CA GLY A 11 -52.42 -19.83 7.51
C GLY A 11 -51.06 -20.49 7.75
N LEU A 12 -50.91 -21.77 7.35
CA LEU A 12 -49.63 -22.48 7.44
C LEU A 12 -48.56 -21.88 6.51
N LEU A 13 -48.94 -21.49 5.29
CA LEU A 13 -48.02 -20.85 4.34
C LEU A 13 -47.58 -19.46 4.81
N THR A 14 -48.48 -18.66 5.40
CA THR A 14 -48.14 -17.35 5.95
C THR A 14 -47.27 -17.46 7.19
N LEU A 15 -47.52 -18.41 8.08
CA LEU A 15 -46.65 -18.70 9.23
C LEU A 15 -45.27 -19.21 8.80
N ALA A 16 -45.21 -20.10 7.81
CA ALA A 16 -43.96 -20.57 7.24
C ALA A 16 -43.18 -19.41 6.58
N GLY A 17 -43.87 -18.54 5.83
CA GLY A 17 -43.29 -17.34 5.23
C GLY A 17 -42.75 -16.36 6.29
N ALA A 18 -43.49 -16.14 7.37
CA ALA A 18 -43.08 -15.24 8.47
C ALA A 18 -41.86 -15.76 9.24
N LEU A 19 -41.66 -17.07 9.33
CA LEU A 19 -40.49 -17.67 9.99
C LEU A 19 -39.27 -17.75 9.06
N VAL A 20 -39.48 -17.99 7.77
CA VAL A 20 -38.40 -18.19 6.79
C VAL A 20 -37.87 -16.86 6.23
N ALA A 21 -38.74 -15.87 6.01
CA ALA A 21 -38.37 -14.55 5.48
C ALA A 21 -37.25 -13.84 6.28
N PRO A 22 -37.30 -13.72 7.63
CA PRO A 22 -36.24 -13.05 8.39
C PRO A 22 -34.90 -13.81 8.33
N PHE A 23 -34.93 -15.13 8.14
CA PHE A 23 -33.71 -15.93 8.00
C PHE A 23 -33.03 -15.70 6.64
N PHE A 24 -33.82 -15.62 5.56
CA PHE A 24 -33.31 -15.28 4.23
C PHE A 24 -32.88 -13.82 4.13
N GLN A 25 -33.60 -12.89 4.76
CA GLN A 25 -33.21 -11.47 4.83
C GLN A 25 -31.86 -11.32 5.53
N ARG A 26 -31.69 -11.89 6.73
CA ARG A 26 -30.41 -11.86 7.46
C ARG A 26 -29.26 -12.51 6.67
N LYS A 27 -29.52 -13.63 5.99
CA LYS A 27 -28.52 -14.30 5.16
C LYS A 27 -28.13 -13.45 3.95
N HIS A 28 -29.11 -12.80 3.32
CA HIS A 28 -28.90 -11.95 2.17
C HIS A 28 -28.19 -10.63 2.54
N GLU A 29 -28.50 -10.06 3.70
CA GLU A 29 -27.80 -8.89 4.27
C GLU A 29 -26.34 -9.22 4.57
N LYS A 30 -26.05 -10.34 5.23
CA LYS A 30 -24.67 -10.79 5.46
C LYS A 30 -23.91 -10.99 4.16
N TRP A 31 -24.54 -11.62 3.18
CA TRP A 31 -23.93 -11.85 1.88
C TRP A 31 -23.67 -10.56 1.10
N ARG A 32 -24.55 -9.55 1.22
CA ARG A 32 -24.30 -8.21 0.65
C ARG A 32 -23.14 -7.53 1.36
N ALA A 33 -23.12 -7.53 2.69
CA ALA A 33 -22.04 -6.95 3.48
C ALA A 33 -20.67 -7.58 3.13
N GLU A 34 -20.60 -8.91 3.03
CA GLU A 34 -19.36 -9.61 2.62
C GLU A 34 -18.88 -9.21 1.22
N ARG A 35 -19.81 -8.92 0.29
CA ARG A 35 -19.46 -8.46 -1.06
C ARG A 35 -18.99 -7.02 -1.07
N GLU A 36 -19.64 -6.15 -0.32
CA GLU A 36 -19.26 -4.74 -0.16
C GLU A 36 -17.87 -4.64 0.49
N ASP A 37 -17.61 -5.41 1.55
CA ASP A 37 -16.29 -5.49 2.19
C ASP A 37 -15.22 -6.00 1.20
N SER A 38 -15.54 -7.04 0.44
CA SER A 38 -14.61 -7.59 -0.57
C SER A 38 -14.35 -6.61 -1.72
N GLN A 39 -15.32 -5.77 -2.07
CA GLN A 39 -15.14 -4.70 -3.06
C GLN A 39 -14.26 -3.59 -2.48
N LEU A 40 -14.54 -3.15 -1.26
CA LEU A 40 -13.76 -2.13 -0.57
C LEU A 40 -12.28 -2.52 -0.44
N ILE A 41 -11.99 -3.76 -0.03
CA ILE A 41 -10.60 -4.25 0.07
C ILE A 41 -9.90 -4.21 -1.29
N ARG A 42 -10.60 -4.56 -2.38
CA ARG A 42 -10.04 -4.49 -3.73
C ARG A 42 -9.79 -3.06 -4.19
N GLU A 43 -10.71 -2.15 -3.92
CA GLU A 43 -10.54 -0.72 -4.21
C GLU A 43 -9.35 -0.14 -3.45
N LYS A 44 -9.19 -0.49 -2.17
CA LYS A 44 -8.07 -0.01 -1.35
C LYS A 44 -6.73 -0.64 -1.74
N ALA A 45 -6.74 -1.88 -2.22
CA ALA A 45 -5.55 -2.48 -2.83
C ALA A 45 -5.13 -1.74 -4.12
N ALA A 46 -6.09 -1.37 -4.97
CA ALA A 46 -5.81 -0.58 -6.17
C ALA A 46 -5.26 0.81 -5.81
N GLU A 47 -5.88 1.50 -4.86
CA GLU A 47 -5.39 2.80 -4.35
C GLU A 47 -3.96 2.69 -3.80
N LEU A 48 -3.65 1.61 -3.06
CA LEU A 48 -2.30 1.36 -2.57
C LEU A 48 -1.31 1.09 -3.71
N PHE A 49 -1.71 0.34 -4.74
CA PHE A 49 -0.85 0.04 -5.88
C PHE A 49 -0.52 1.28 -6.71
N ASP A 50 -1.50 2.18 -6.89
CA ASP A 50 -1.29 3.47 -7.56
C ASP A 50 -0.32 4.35 -6.76
N GLU A 51 -0.45 4.38 -5.43
CA GLU A 51 0.47 5.14 -4.58
C GLU A 51 1.90 4.57 -4.62
N LEU A 52 2.04 3.24 -4.69
CA LEU A 52 3.34 2.60 -4.88
C LEU A 52 3.97 2.92 -6.24
N ASP A 53 3.20 2.94 -7.32
CA ASP A 53 3.69 3.32 -8.64
C ASP A 53 4.11 4.80 -8.68
N ARG A 54 3.34 5.66 -8.01
CA ARG A 54 3.68 7.07 -7.83
C ARG A 54 5.01 7.22 -7.10
N MET A 55 5.21 6.50 -6.00
CA MET A 55 6.48 6.52 -5.26
C MET A 55 7.67 6.06 -6.12
N VAL A 56 7.50 5.03 -6.97
CA VAL A 56 8.56 4.60 -7.91
C VAL A 56 8.85 5.69 -8.94
N ALA A 57 7.82 6.32 -9.50
CA ALA A 57 7.97 7.39 -10.48
C ALA A 57 8.63 8.64 -9.88
N GLU A 58 8.26 9.02 -8.67
CA GLU A 58 8.86 10.14 -7.92
C GLU A 58 10.32 9.83 -7.57
N SER A 59 10.63 8.62 -7.09
CA SER A 59 12.01 8.18 -6.83
C SER A 59 12.86 8.21 -8.11
N HIS A 60 12.32 7.74 -9.24
CA HIS A 60 13.03 7.78 -10.52
C HIS A 60 13.28 9.23 -11.00
N SER A 61 12.29 10.10 -10.86
CA SER A 61 12.39 11.51 -11.23
C SER A 61 13.39 12.26 -10.35
N ALA A 62 13.37 12.01 -9.03
CA ALA A 62 14.34 12.54 -8.08
C ALA A 62 15.76 12.11 -8.42
N ASN A 63 15.95 10.86 -8.85
CA ASN A 63 17.25 10.34 -9.26
C ASN A 63 17.77 11.04 -10.53
N ILE A 64 16.93 11.21 -11.54
CA ILE A 64 17.29 11.95 -12.76
C ILE A 64 17.67 13.38 -12.42
N ALA A 65 16.88 14.04 -11.56
CA ALA A 65 17.18 15.39 -11.10
C ALA A 65 18.53 15.42 -10.38
N VAL A 66 18.80 14.50 -9.45
CA VAL A 66 20.09 14.42 -8.75
C VAL A 66 21.26 14.23 -9.72
N PHE A 67 21.16 13.30 -10.70
CA PHE A 67 22.22 13.11 -11.69
C PHE A 67 22.44 14.33 -12.58
N ARG A 68 21.36 15.00 -13.01
CA ARG A 68 21.45 16.27 -13.74
C ARG A 68 22.05 17.39 -12.89
N ASN A 69 21.68 17.46 -11.62
CA ASN A 69 22.17 18.46 -10.66
C ASN A 69 23.65 18.26 -10.32
N LEU A 70 24.13 17.01 -10.29
CA LEU A 70 25.57 16.71 -10.17
C LEU A 70 26.36 17.19 -11.39
N ALA A 71 25.73 17.28 -12.56
CA ALA A 71 26.32 17.85 -13.77
C ALA A 71 26.23 19.39 -13.80
N GLU A 72 25.15 20.00 -13.27
CA GLU A 72 24.84 21.43 -13.37
C GLU A 72 25.10 22.26 -12.07
N LYS A 73 25.54 21.63 -10.97
CA LYS A 73 25.97 22.25 -9.68
C LYS A 73 24.97 23.16 -8.93
N ASN A 74 23.68 23.25 -9.25
CA ASN A 74 22.82 24.29 -8.64
C ASN A 74 21.30 23.98 -8.53
N VAL A 75 20.86 22.92 -7.87
CA VAL A 75 19.43 22.75 -7.53
C VAL A 75 19.26 22.03 -6.18
N PRO A 76 18.32 22.45 -5.31
CA PRO A 76 18.07 21.83 -4.01
C PRO A 76 17.60 20.37 -4.11
N PRO A 77 17.83 19.55 -3.07
CA PRO A 77 17.41 18.15 -3.05
C PRO A 77 15.88 18.03 -3.15
N SER A 78 15.43 17.04 -3.92
CA SER A 78 14.01 16.66 -3.98
C SER A 78 13.59 16.05 -2.63
N PRO A 79 12.38 16.35 -2.12
CA PRO A 79 11.88 15.72 -0.90
C PRO A 79 11.77 14.21 -1.09
N LEU A 80 12.03 13.47 0.00
CA LEU A 80 11.77 12.03 0.10
C LEU A 80 10.27 11.76 -0.13
N PRO A 81 9.90 10.63 -0.73
CA PRO A 81 8.50 10.26 -0.92
C PRO A 81 7.81 10.13 0.44
N ASP A 82 6.67 10.79 0.60
CA ASP A 82 5.86 10.75 1.82
C ASP A 82 5.16 9.39 1.93
N LEU A 83 5.62 8.57 2.88
CA LEU A 83 5.04 7.25 3.15
C LEU A 83 3.74 7.33 3.96
N GLY A 84 3.29 8.52 4.39
CA GLY A 84 2.13 8.69 5.26
C GLY A 84 0.86 8.04 4.71
N ARG A 85 0.62 8.18 3.40
CA ARG A 85 -0.56 7.56 2.74
C ARG A 85 -0.44 6.04 2.63
N ILE A 86 0.72 5.53 2.24
CA ILE A 86 1.01 4.09 2.17
C ILE A 86 0.81 3.46 3.55
N ARG A 87 1.38 4.08 4.59
CA ARG A 87 1.25 3.64 5.99
C ARG A 87 -0.19 3.61 6.45
N MET A 88 -0.97 4.64 6.13
CA MET A 88 -2.40 4.69 6.47
C MET A 88 -3.18 3.55 5.78
N LEU A 89 -2.99 3.37 4.48
CA LEU A 89 -3.68 2.33 3.71
C LEU A 89 -3.34 0.93 4.22
N VAL A 90 -2.05 0.66 4.45
CA VAL A 90 -1.58 -0.62 4.99
C VAL A 90 -2.08 -0.83 6.41
N GLY A 91 -1.95 0.15 7.30
CA GLY A 91 -2.37 0.01 8.71
C GLY A 91 -3.86 -0.22 8.91
N ILE A 92 -4.71 0.33 8.04
CA ILE A 92 -6.17 0.19 8.13
C ILE A 92 -6.66 -1.07 7.42
N TYR A 93 -6.19 -1.34 6.20
CA TYR A 93 -6.77 -2.36 5.32
C TYR A 93 -5.90 -3.61 5.16
N PHE A 94 -4.59 -3.51 5.40
CA PHE A 94 -3.64 -4.61 5.21
C PHE A 94 -2.64 -4.70 6.38
N PRO A 95 -3.10 -4.80 7.64
CA PRO A 95 -2.24 -4.69 8.82
C PRO A 95 -1.12 -5.75 8.86
N GLU A 96 -1.36 -6.92 8.25
CA GLU A 96 -0.35 -7.99 8.12
C GLU A 96 0.87 -7.56 7.31
N ALA A 97 0.71 -6.61 6.38
CA ALA A 97 1.80 -6.10 5.54
C ALA A 97 2.55 -4.90 6.17
N MET A 98 2.16 -4.48 7.38
CA MET A 98 2.80 -3.39 8.11
C MET A 98 4.30 -3.61 8.41
N PRO A 99 4.76 -4.83 8.76
CA PRO A 99 6.19 -5.10 8.96
C PRO A 99 7.06 -4.79 7.73
N THR A 100 6.50 -4.93 6.52
CA THR A 100 7.21 -4.60 5.28
C THR A 100 7.43 -3.09 5.15
N VAL A 101 6.48 -2.27 5.61
CA VAL A 101 6.60 -0.80 5.64
C VAL A 101 7.62 -0.37 6.70
N GLU A 102 7.49 -0.88 7.92
CA GLU A 102 8.41 -0.54 9.03
C GLU A 102 9.86 -0.93 8.70
N GLY A 103 10.05 -2.13 8.13
CA GLY A 103 11.39 -2.57 7.72
C GLY A 103 11.98 -1.71 6.60
N TYR A 104 11.16 -1.14 5.71
CA TYR A 104 11.65 -0.19 4.71
C TYR A 104 12.10 1.13 5.35
N GLU A 105 11.30 1.68 6.28
CA GLU A 105 11.66 2.90 7.01
C GLU A 105 12.99 2.73 7.78
N GLU A 106 13.17 1.59 8.46
CA GLU A 106 14.41 1.28 9.18
C GLU A 106 15.62 1.20 8.24
N ARG A 107 15.49 0.51 7.10
CA ARG A 107 16.57 0.45 6.09
C ARG A 107 16.90 1.82 5.52
N CYS A 108 15.89 2.64 5.22
CA CYS A 108 16.08 4.01 4.77
C CYS A 108 16.80 4.87 5.82
N ALA A 109 16.46 4.72 7.11
CA ALA A 109 17.13 5.41 8.20
C ALA A 109 18.61 5.01 8.33
N VAL A 110 18.92 3.70 8.23
CA VAL A 110 20.30 3.20 8.25
C VAL A 110 21.10 3.77 7.08
N VAL A 111 20.57 3.70 5.85
CA VAL A 111 21.23 4.25 4.66
C VAL A 111 21.47 5.75 4.80
N SER A 112 20.47 6.51 5.25
CA SER A 112 20.59 7.96 5.45
C SER A 112 21.65 8.31 6.50
N SER A 113 21.73 7.53 7.58
CA SER A 113 22.74 7.74 8.63
C SER A 113 24.16 7.43 8.15
N SER A 114 24.34 6.39 7.33
CA SER A 114 25.64 6.03 6.73
C SER A 114 26.10 7.12 5.78
N VAL A 115 25.21 7.58 4.90
CA VAL A 115 25.52 8.63 3.93
C VAL A 115 25.89 9.92 4.64
N THR A 116 25.17 10.30 5.70
CA THR A 116 25.48 11.54 6.44
C THR A 116 26.89 11.52 7.03
N LYS A 117 27.34 10.36 7.56
CA LYS A 117 28.71 10.18 8.06
C LYS A 117 29.75 10.24 6.94
N ASP A 118 29.47 9.58 5.82
CA ASP A 118 30.37 9.56 4.66
C ASP A 118 30.48 10.94 4.00
N LEU A 119 29.38 11.71 3.98
CA LEU A 119 29.36 13.09 3.48
C LEU A 119 30.16 14.04 4.37
N ASP A 120 30.03 13.94 5.69
CA ASP A 120 30.82 14.72 6.65
C ASP A 120 32.33 14.42 6.52
N GLY A 121 32.69 13.15 6.29
CA GLY A 121 34.07 12.76 5.99
C GLY A 121 34.58 13.30 4.66
N ALA A 122 33.75 13.32 3.61
CA ALA A 122 34.12 13.84 2.29
C ALA A 122 34.28 15.37 2.30
N LEU A 123 33.41 16.10 3.00
CA LEU A 123 33.45 17.57 3.14
C LEU A 123 34.73 18.07 3.86
N LYS A 124 35.33 17.23 4.70
CA LYS A 124 36.58 17.52 5.41
C LYS A 124 37.85 17.19 4.60
N SER A 125 37.72 16.62 3.40
CA SER A 125 38.85 16.22 2.55
C SER A 125 39.11 17.20 1.40
N SER A 126 40.37 17.37 1.00
CA SER A 126 40.79 18.29 -0.08
C SER A 126 40.25 17.92 -1.47
N ASP A 127 39.72 16.70 -1.62
CA ASP A 127 39.16 16.12 -2.85
C ASP A 127 37.62 15.90 -2.74
N GLY A 128 36.97 16.65 -1.85
CA GLY A 128 35.57 16.43 -1.46
C GLY A 128 34.56 16.46 -2.61
N GLY A 129 34.83 17.19 -3.70
CA GLY A 129 33.90 17.35 -4.83
C GLY A 129 33.59 16.05 -5.58
N ASP A 130 34.61 15.28 -5.97
CA ASP A 130 34.42 14.04 -6.74
C ASP A 130 33.96 12.88 -5.84
N ARG A 131 34.37 12.89 -4.56
CA ARG A 131 33.84 11.96 -3.55
C ARG A 131 32.35 12.16 -3.28
N ILE A 132 31.89 13.41 -3.17
CA ILE A 132 30.46 13.72 -2.98
C ILE A 132 29.64 13.26 -4.18
N LYS A 133 30.14 13.44 -5.41
CA LYS A 133 29.47 12.94 -6.63
C LYS A 133 29.36 11.41 -6.65
N ALA A 134 30.44 10.70 -6.35
CA ALA A 134 30.44 9.24 -6.28
C ALA A 134 29.50 8.71 -5.19
N LEU A 135 29.53 9.30 -3.99
CA LEU A 135 28.64 8.97 -2.88
C LEU A 135 27.16 9.17 -3.24
N THR A 136 26.85 10.28 -3.92
CA THR A 136 25.49 10.61 -4.31
C THR A 136 24.96 9.62 -5.36
N ALA A 137 25.78 9.25 -6.35
CA ALA A 137 25.43 8.24 -7.36
C ALA A 137 25.15 6.86 -6.73
N VAL A 138 25.99 6.43 -5.79
CA VAL A 138 25.82 5.17 -5.06
C VAL A 138 24.58 5.20 -4.19
N MET A 139 24.34 6.30 -3.46
CA MET A 139 23.15 6.45 -2.60
C MET A 139 21.87 6.38 -3.42
N VAL A 140 21.80 7.11 -4.53
CA VAL A 140 20.65 7.13 -5.44
C VAL A 140 20.36 5.72 -5.99
N SER A 141 21.39 5.02 -6.45
CA SER A 141 21.24 3.65 -6.96
C SER A 141 20.74 2.69 -5.87
N SER A 142 21.31 2.78 -4.67
CA SER A 142 20.93 1.96 -3.52
C SER A 142 19.49 2.22 -3.06
N GLN A 143 19.10 3.50 -2.94
CA GLN A 143 17.72 3.84 -2.58
C GLN A 143 16.72 3.37 -3.62
N ASN A 144 17.00 3.50 -4.92
CA ASN A 144 16.10 3.03 -5.97
C ASN A 144 15.92 1.50 -5.95
N GLU A 145 17.01 0.77 -5.66
CA GLU A 145 16.93 -0.68 -5.49
C GLU A 145 16.04 -1.06 -4.29
N GLU A 146 16.22 -0.39 -3.16
CA GLU A 146 15.42 -0.62 -1.95
C GLU A 146 13.95 -0.23 -2.15
N THR A 147 13.65 0.90 -2.81
CA THR A 147 12.28 1.30 -3.16
C THR A 147 11.61 0.24 -4.05
N ARG A 148 12.31 -0.28 -5.06
CA ARG A 148 11.78 -1.34 -5.94
C ARG A 148 11.54 -2.66 -5.21
N LYS A 149 12.45 -3.05 -4.31
CA LYS A 149 12.26 -4.23 -3.47
C LYS A 149 11.06 -4.07 -2.55
N PHE A 150 10.95 -2.91 -1.88
CA PHE A 150 9.81 -2.58 -1.02
C PHE A 150 8.48 -2.68 -1.77
N VAL A 151 8.36 -2.04 -2.94
CA VAL A 151 7.13 -2.08 -3.76
C VAL A 151 6.78 -3.50 -4.16
N ARG A 152 7.77 -4.28 -4.60
CA ARG A 152 7.55 -5.67 -5.00
C ARG A 152 7.06 -6.53 -3.83
N ASN A 153 7.70 -6.41 -2.67
CA ASN A 153 7.36 -7.20 -1.49
C ASN A 153 5.97 -6.81 -0.98
N LEU A 154 5.70 -5.50 -0.87
CA LEU A 154 4.40 -5.01 -0.40
C LEU A 154 3.26 -5.43 -1.34
N ARG A 155 3.47 -5.36 -2.66
CA ARG A 155 2.49 -5.87 -3.64
C ARG A 155 2.23 -7.36 -3.48
N ALA A 156 3.28 -8.16 -3.29
CA ALA A 156 3.15 -9.60 -3.14
C ALA A 156 2.38 -9.97 -1.86
N GLU A 157 2.61 -9.25 -0.77
CA GLU A 157 1.96 -9.46 0.52
C GLU A 157 0.50 -9.01 0.50
N VAL A 158 0.23 -7.82 -0.03
CA VAL A 158 -1.14 -7.31 -0.21
C VAL A 158 -1.94 -8.23 -1.14
N ALA A 159 -1.35 -8.69 -2.25
CA ALA A 159 -2.04 -9.57 -3.21
C ALA A 159 -2.49 -10.91 -2.62
N GLN A 160 -1.81 -11.42 -1.59
CA GLN A 160 -2.23 -12.63 -0.88
C GLN A 160 -3.51 -12.41 -0.07
N ASN A 161 -3.77 -11.17 0.35
CA ASN A 161 -4.88 -10.77 1.20
C ASN A 161 -6.08 -10.19 0.43
N ILE A 162 -6.01 -10.12 -0.91
CA ILE A 162 -7.12 -9.63 -1.73
C ILE A 162 -8.13 -10.78 -2.00
N PRO A 163 -9.44 -10.58 -1.72
CA PRO A 163 -10.47 -11.55 -2.05
C PRO A 163 -10.57 -11.81 -3.56
N ARG A 164 -10.37 -13.06 -3.98
CA ARG A 164 -10.54 -13.49 -5.37
C ARG A 164 -12.01 -13.37 -5.80
N LEU A 165 -12.25 -12.93 -7.03
CA LEU A 165 -13.57 -13.04 -7.64
C LEU A 165 -13.91 -14.54 -7.77
N LYS A 166 -14.97 -14.98 -7.11
CA LYS A 166 -15.57 -16.31 -7.31
C LYS A 166 -16.55 -16.24 -8.48
#